data_AF-A0ABD6HHC7-F1
#
_entry.id   AF-A0ABD6HHC7-F1
#
_cell.length_a   1.000
_cell.length_b   1.000
_cell.length_c   1.000
_cell.angle_alpha   90.00
_cell.angle_beta   90.00
_cell.angle_gamma   90.00
#
_symmetry.space_group_name_H-M   'P 1'
#
loop_
_entity.id
_entity.type
_entity.pdbx_description
1 polymer ?
#
loop_
_entity_poly.entity_id
_entity_poly.type
_entity_poly.pdbx_seq_one_letter_code
_entity_poly.pdbx_strand_id
1 'polypeptide(L)'
;MSRYVIAGLAALAALAAIIWGGVAAIGTIDGMIDKAASAARNERDAYWKGEIETSNAQAQAKIAETLKQTMAAQDAARDQIEAANQRADALEKQNASLPDDGTGGIGRDRVRLLNQR
;
A
#
# COMPACT_ATOMS: atom_id res chain seq x y z
N MET A 1 -0.68 -75.31 -32.58
CA MET A 1 -0.59 -73.94 -33.13
C MET A 1 0.59 -73.87 -34.08
N SER A 2 0.45 -73.29 -35.28
CA SER A 2 1.55 -73.21 -36.24
C SER A 2 2.66 -72.28 -35.71
N ARG A 3 3.94 -72.66 -35.88
CA ARG A 3 5.13 -71.85 -35.51
C ARG A 3 5.07 -70.41 -36.02
N TYR A 4 4.44 -70.19 -37.17
CA TYR A 4 4.26 -68.86 -37.77
C TYR A 4 3.26 -68.00 -36.99
N VAL A 5 2.23 -68.61 -36.40
CA VAL A 5 1.25 -67.91 -35.57
C VAL A 5 1.89 -67.48 -34.25
N ILE A 6 2.74 -68.34 -33.66
CA ILE A 6 3.49 -68.00 -32.44
C ILE A 6 4.47 -66.84 -32.71
N ALA A 7 5.21 -66.90 -33.82
CA ALA A 7 6.12 -65.82 -34.21
C ALA A 7 5.37 -64.50 -34.49
N GLY A 8 4.22 -64.55 -35.15
CA GLY A 8 3.38 -63.37 -35.40
C GLY A 8 2.84 -62.74 -34.12
N LEU A 9 2.37 -63.55 -33.16
CA LEU A 9 1.88 -63.06 -31.87
C LEU A 9 3.01 -62.46 -31.03
N ALA A 10 4.20 -63.07 -31.03
CA ALA A 10 5.36 -62.54 -30.33
C ALA A 10 5.79 -61.17 -30.89
N ALA A 11 5.77 -61.01 -32.22
CA ALA A 11 6.08 -59.73 -32.87
C ALA A 11 5.05 -58.63 -32.52
N LEU A 12 3.76 -58.97 -32.51
CA LEU A 12 2.70 -58.03 -32.12
C LEU A 12 2.80 -57.62 -30.63
N ALA A 13 3.10 -58.57 -29.74
CA ALA A 13 3.30 -58.29 -28.33
C ALA A 13 4.50 -57.36 -28.09
N ALA A 14 5.60 -57.56 -28.81
CA ALA A 14 6.77 -56.68 -28.75
C ALA A 14 6.45 -55.25 -29.22
N LEU A 15 5.70 -55.10 -30.32
CA LEU A 15 5.27 -53.79 -30.81
C LEU A 15 4.34 -53.09 -29.81
N ALA A 16 3.37 -53.81 -29.25
CA ALA A 16 2.47 -53.25 -28.23
C ALA A 16 3.24 -52.76 -26.99
N ALA A 17 4.23 -53.52 -26.53
CA ALA A 17 5.07 -53.13 -25.40
C ALA A 17 5.89 -51.86 -25.67
N ILE A 18 6.44 -51.72 -26.89
CA ILE A 18 7.18 -50.51 -27.28
C ILE A 18 6.26 -49.28 -27.31
N ILE A 19 5.07 -49.41 -27.91
CA ILE A 19 4.10 -48.30 -27.99
C ILE A 19 3.65 -47.89 -26.59
N TRP A 20 3.28 -48.86 -25.75
CA TRP A 20 2.85 -48.57 -24.38
C TRP A 20 3.97 -47.94 -23.55
N GLY A 21 5.19 -48.46 -23.65
CA GLY A 21 6.37 -47.89 -23.00
C GLY A 21 6.65 -46.45 -23.44
N GLY A 22 6.50 -46.15 -24.73
CA GLY A 22 6.63 -44.80 -25.27
C GLY A 22 5.58 -43.83 -24.71
N VAL A 23 4.30 -44.23 -24.68
CA VAL A 23 3.22 -43.40 -24.12
C VAL A 23 3.41 -43.16 -22.62
N ALA A 24 3.79 -44.19 -21.86
CA ALA A 24 4.04 -44.08 -20.43
C ALA A 24 5.25 -43.16 -20.12
N ALA A 25 6.31 -43.23 -20.94
CA ALA A 25 7.47 -42.37 -20.82
C ALA A 25 7.11 -40.90 -21.07
N ILE A 26 6.32 -40.60 -22.11
CA ILE A 26 5.85 -39.24 -22.40
C ILE A 26 5.04 -38.69 -21.23
N GLY A 27 4.05 -39.44 -20.73
CA GLY A 27 3.24 -38.98 -19.59
C GLY A 27 4.04 -38.74 -18.31
N THR A 28 5.13 -39.50 -18.11
CA THR A 28 6.05 -39.27 -16.98
C THR A 28 6.82 -37.97 -17.15
N ILE A 29 7.32 -37.70 -18.36
CA ILE A 29 8.06 -36.47 -18.68
C ILE A 29 7.15 -35.24 -18.51
N ASP A 30 5.93 -35.28 -19.05
CA ASP A 30 4.96 -34.20 -18.89
C ASP A 30 4.66 -33.92 -17.41
N GLY A 31 4.46 -34.99 -16.62
CA GLY A 31 4.26 -34.86 -15.18
C GLY A 31 5.47 -34.28 -14.43
N MET A 32 6.70 -34.54 -14.88
CA MET A 32 7.90 -33.92 -14.32
C MET A 32 7.99 -32.43 -14.66
N ILE A 33 7.66 -32.06 -15.91
CA ILE A 33 7.66 -30.67 -16.37
C ILE A 33 6.61 -29.86 -15.60
N ASP A 34 5.40 -30.39 -15.45
CA ASP A 34 4.33 -29.71 -14.71
C ASP A 34 4.68 -29.49 -13.24
N LYS A 35 5.27 -30.49 -12.59
CA LYS A 35 5.74 -30.36 -11.21
C LYS A 35 6.84 -29.31 -11.08
N ALA A 36 7.83 -29.32 -11.97
CA ALA A 36 8.90 -28.33 -11.98
C ALA A 36 8.35 -26.91 -12.21
N ALA A 37 7.45 -26.76 -13.17
CA ALA A 37 6.81 -25.48 -13.46
C ALA A 37 5.92 -25.00 -12.30
N SER A 38 5.20 -25.89 -11.63
CA SER A 38 4.41 -25.56 -10.45
C SER A 38 5.29 -25.14 -9.26
N ALA A 39 6.37 -25.89 -8.98
CA ALA A 39 7.31 -25.55 -7.93
C ALA A 39 7.94 -24.16 -8.16
N ALA A 40 8.42 -23.89 -9.38
CA ALA A 40 9.01 -22.60 -9.73
C ALA A 40 8.02 -21.42 -9.60
N ARG A 41 6.75 -21.64 -9.94
CA ARG A 41 5.69 -20.63 -9.73
C ARG A 41 5.45 -20.40 -8.24
N ASN A 42 5.32 -21.46 -7.45
CA ASN A 42 5.07 -21.35 -6.02
C ASN A 42 6.22 -20.65 -5.28
N GLU A 43 7.47 -20.95 -5.62
CA GLU A 43 8.64 -20.28 -5.05
C GLU A 43 8.64 -18.79 -5.35
N ARG A 44 8.37 -18.42 -6.61
CA ARG A 44 8.28 -17.02 -7.03
C ARG A 44 7.13 -16.29 -6.35
N ASP A 45 5.96 -16.92 -6.27
CA ASP A 45 4.78 -16.32 -5.65
C ASP A 45 4.99 -16.13 -4.14
N ALA A 46 5.64 -17.09 -3.47
CA ALA A 46 6.03 -16.96 -2.06
C ALA A 46 7.03 -15.81 -1.86
N TYR A 47 8.06 -15.71 -2.71
CA TYR A 47 9.03 -14.62 -2.67
C TYR A 47 8.35 -13.25 -2.80
N TRP A 48 7.54 -13.06 -3.84
CA TRP A 48 6.88 -11.78 -4.07
C TRP A 48 5.84 -11.45 -3.01
N LYS A 49 5.13 -12.45 -2.48
CA LYS A 49 4.22 -12.23 -1.36
C LYS A 49 4.97 -11.68 -0.14
N GLY A 50 6.12 -12.25 0.19
CA GLY A 50 6.97 -11.74 1.28
C GLY A 50 7.49 -10.32 1.03
N GLU A 51 7.90 -10.02 -0.20
CA GLU A 51 8.36 -8.68 -0.59
C GLU A 51 7.23 -7.65 -0.50
N ILE A 52 6.03 -8.01 -0.95
CA ILE A 52 4.83 -7.17 -0.86
C ILE A 52 4.46 -6.93 0.61
N GLU A 53 4.47 -7.96 1.45
CA GLU A 53 4.20 -7.83 2.89
C GLU A 53 5.21 -6.87 3.56
N THR A 54 6.49 -7.00 3.21
CA THR A 54 7.57 -6.12 3.71
C THR A 54 7.36 -4.67 3.25
N SER A 55 7.10 -4.47 1.96
CA SER A 55 6.84 -3.15 1.39
C SER A 55 5.61 -2.48 2.01
N ASN A 56 4.53 -3.25 2.19
CA ASN A 56 3.31 -2.77 2.83
C ASN A 56 3.55 -2.36 4.29
N ALA A 57 4.32 -3.14 5.06
CA ALA A 57 4.68 -2.78 6.43
C ALA A 57 5.46 -1.47 6.49
N GLN A 58 6.42 -1.26 5.59
CA GLN A 58 7.17 0.00 5.50
C GLN A 58 6.27 1.18 5.09
N ALA A 59 5.36 0.99 4.14
CA ALA A 59 4.42 2.03 3.73
C ALA A 59 3.48 2.43 4.88
N GLN A 60 2.94 1.44 5.61
CA GLN A 60 2.10 1.69 6.78
C GLN A 60 2.85 2.44 7.89
N ALA A 61 4.11 2.07 8.16
CA ALA A 61 4.94 2.78 9.13
C ALA A 61 5.16 4.26 8.73
N LYS A 62 5.43 4.53 7.45
CA LYS A 62 5.55 5.90 6.95
C LYS A 62 4.25 6.69 7.07
N ILE A 63 3.11 6.08 6.71
CA ILE A 63 1.79 6.72 6.83
C ILE A 63 1.51 7.08 8.30
N ALA A 64 1.78 6.16 9.23
CA ALA A 64 1.58 6.41 10.66
C ALA A 64 2.45 7.56 11.16
N GLU A 65 3.70 7.64 10.73
CA GLU A 65 4.60 8.75 11.07
C GLU A 65 4.14 10.09 10.49
N THR A 66 3.78 10.11 9.21
CA THR A 66 3.23 11.31 8.57
C THR A 66 1.93 11.78 9.25
N LEU A 67 1.07 10.84 9.67
CA LEU A 67 -0.16 11.17 10.38
C LEU A 67 0.14 11.83 11.73
N LYS A 68 1.08 11.30 12.51
CA LYS A 68 1.51 11.92 13.78
C LYS A 68 2.04 13.34 13.58
N GLN A 69 2.91 13.54 12.59
CA GLN A 69 3.46 14.85 12.27
C GLN A 69 2.37 15.84 11.85
N THR A 70 1.41 15.37 11.04
CA THR A 70 0.28 16.17 10.59
C THR A 70 -0.63 16.56 11.75
N MET A 71 -0.92 15.62 12.66
CA MET A 71 -1.71 15.90 13.86
C MET A 71 -1.02 16.93 14.75
N ALA A 72 0.28 16.76 15.02
CA ALA A 72 1.04 17.74 15.81
C ALA A 72 1.06 19.13 15.17
N ALA A 73 1.19 19.20 13.84
CA ALA A 73 1.12 20.47 13.11
C ALA A 73 -0.29 21.09 13.16
N GLN A 74 -1.35 20.28 13.08
CA GLN A 74 -2.73 20.76 13.22
C GLN A 74 -3.02 21.28 14.63
N ASP A 75 -2.54 20.59 15.66
CA ASP A 75 -2.71 21.03 17.05
C ASP A 75 -1.98 22.36 17.28
N ALA A 76 -0.73 22.48 16.83
CA ALA A 76 0.01 23.74 16.91
C ALA A 76 -0.65 24.88 16.12
N ALA A 77 -1.29 24.59 14.98
CA ALA A 77 -2.05 25.58 14.23
C ALA A 77 -3.33 26.00 14.96
N ARG A 78 -4.03 25.06 15.61
CA ARG A 78 -5.20 25.35 16.44
C ARG A 78 -4.85 26.24 17.63
N ASP A 79 -3.75 25.95 18.32
CA ASP A 79 -3.27 26.77 19.44
C ASP A 79 -2.95 28.20 18.98
N GLN A 80 -2.35 28.36 17.81
CA GLN A 80 -2.08 29.69 17.23
C GLN A 80 -3.36 30.44 16.86
N ILE A 81 -4.35 29.75 16.30
CA ILE A 81 -5.65 30.34 15.98
C ILE A 81 -6.37 30.77 17.26
N GLU A 82 -6.37 29.92 18.29
CA GLU A 82 -6.98 30.25 19.56
C GLU A 82 -6.30 31.46 20.22
N ALA A 83 -4.96 31.49 20.24
CA ALA A 83 -4.22 32.64 20.73
C ALA A 83 -4.50 33.92 19.92
N ALA A 84 -4.66 33.82 18.59
CA ALA A 84 -5.02 34.94 17.74
C ALA A 84 -6.44 35.44 18.04
N ASN A 85 -7.41 34.54 18.23
CA ASN A 85 -8.78 34.87 18.60
C ASN A 85 -8.85 35.56 19.97
N GLN A 86 -8.14 35.02 20.97
CA GLN A 86 -8.08 35.65 22.30
C GLN A 86 -7.50 37.07 22.24
N ARG A 87 -6.48 37.31 21.40
CA ARG A 87 -5.94 38.65 21.17
C ARG A 87 -6.96 39.56 20.47
N ALA A 88 -7.66 39.06 19.45
CA ALA A 88 -8.70 39.82 18.76
C ALA A 88 -9.82 40.24 19.72
N ASP A 89 -10.35 39.30 20.52
CA ASP A 89 -11.38 39.56 21.53
C ASP A 89 -10.92 40.61 22.57
N ALA A 90 -9.65 40.53 22.99
CA ALA A 90 -9.07 41.50 23.91
C ALA A 90 -8.95 42.90 23.29
N LEU A 91 -8.54 42.98 22.01
CA LEU A 91 -8.48 44.24 21.27
C LEU A 91 -9.87 44.83 21.03
N GLU A 92 -10.88 44.01 20.72
CA GLU A 92 -12.27 44.45 20.56
C GLU A 92 -12.81 45.05 21.86
N LYS A 93 -12.60 44.38 23.00
CA LYS A 93 -12.99 44.91 24.32
C LYS A 93 -12.29 46.22 24.66
N GLN A 94 -10.98 46.31 24.41
CA GLN A 94 -10.22 47.53 24.63
C GLN A 94 -10.71 48.66 23.72
N ASN A 95 -10.96 48.39 22.44
CA ASN A 95 -11.49 49.35 21.49
C ASN A 95 -12.89 49.86 21.91
N ALA A 96 -13.77 48.96 22.37
CA ALA A 96 -15.10 49.31 22.86
C ALA A 96 -15.08 50.19 24.13
N SER A 97 -14.02 50.10 24.94
CA SER A 97 -13.82 50.95 26.11
C SER A 97 -13.30 52.36 25.80
N LEU A 98 -12.80 52.59 24.57
CA LEU A 98 -12.28 53.88 24.17
C LEU A 98 -13.42 54.85 23.79
N PRO A 99 -13.35 56.13 24.21
CA PRO A 99 -14.35 57.13 23.89
C PRO A 99 -14.48 57.32 22.38
N ASP A 100 -15.71 57.54 21.91
CA ASP A 100 -15.96 57.97 20.55
C ASP A 100 -15.91 59.50 20.47
N ASP A 101 -15.03 60.05 19.63
CA ASP A 101 -14.82 61.49 19.51
C ASP A 101 -15.76 62.16 18.49
N GLY A 102 -16.63 61.36 17.84
CA GLY A 102 -17.68 61.83 16.92
C GLY A 102 -17.13 62.45 15.62
N THR A 103 -15.83 62.37 15.36
CA THR A 103 -15.19 63.01 14.20
C THR A 103 -15.33 62.25 12.89
N GLY A 104 -16.04 61.10 12.89
CA GLY A 104 -16.25 60.27 11.70
C GLY A 104 -15.01 59.47 11.25
N GLY A 105 -13.94 59.47 12.04
CA GLY A 105 -12.69 58.75 11.77
C GLY A 105 -12.22 57.85 12.92
N ILE A 106 -11.10 57.14 12.72
CA ILE A 106 -10.46 56.34 13.78
C ILE A 106 -9.59 57.26 14.64
N GLY A 107 -9.99 57.45 15.91
CA GLY A 107 -9.24 58.25 16.89
C GLY A 107 -7.82 57.74 17.17
N ARG A 108 -6.92 58.64 17.61
CA ARG A 108 -5.49 58.38 17.83
C ARG A 108 -5.23 57.18 18.77
N ASP A 109 -6.04 57.01 19.80
CA ASP A 109 -5.85 55.93 20.77
C ASP A 109 -6.24 54.56 20.19
N ARG A 110 -7.24 54.49 19.30
CA ARG A 110 -7.58 53.28 18.54
C ARG A 110 -6.47 52.89 17.57
N VAL A 111 -5.84 53.86 16.89
CA VAL A 111 -4.67 53.61 16.01
C VAL A 111 -3.49 53.06 16.82
N ARG A 112 -3.24 53.62 18.01
CA ARG A 112 -2.16 53.18 18.88
C ARG A 112 -2.40 51.76 19.40
N LEU A 113 -3.65 51.41 19.72
CA LEU A 113 -4.06 50.06 20.10
C LEU A 113 -3.83 49.04 18.97
N LEU A 114 -4.22 49.35 17.73
CA LEU A 114 -4.01 48.47 16.56
C LEU A 114 -2.53 48.28 16.18
N ASN A 115 -1.66 49.23 16.53
CA ASN A 115 -0.23 49.18 16.25
C ASN A 115 0.60 48.49 17.35
N GLN A 116 -0.02 48.02 18.43
CA GLN A 116 0.65 47.18 19.43
C GLN A 116 0.79 45.77 18.84
N ARG A 117 2.00 45.45 18.36
CA ARG A 117 2.38 44.10 17.92
C ARG A 117 2.94 43.28 19.06
#